data_AF-A0AA88U5E9-F1
#
_entry.id   AF-A0AA88U5E9-F1
#
_cell.length_a   1.000
_cell.length_b   1.000
_cell.length_c   1.000
_cell.angle_alpha   90.00
_cell.angle_beta   90.00
_cell.angle_gamma   90.00
#
_symmetry.space_group_name_H-M   'P 1'
#
loop_
_entity.id
_entity.type
_entity.pdbx_description
1 polymer ?
#
loop_
_entity_poly.entity_id
_entity_poly.type
_entity_poly.pdbx_seq_one_letter_code
_entity_poly.pdbx_strand_id
1 'polypeptide(L)'
;MLVYSYSHVMHGFSARLTLSAISAGAAPDSSFHISGVIRDVIIGLFDTGIWPESESFSDSGMSPIPGRWKGTCENGTDFSASLCNKKLIGARAFNKGFLAAGGRIRHKDFNSTRDFDGHGTRTSSTASGNHVPDTGADTAASDILAAMDQAIMDGVDVMSLSIGLGQAPYFDDPIAIASLSAVERGIFVTCAAGNYAFPSTTENGAPWITTVGASTIDRSFVGKLKLGNGFSLEGTSYFPQSVLVSD
;
A
#
# COMPACT_ATOMS: atom_id res chain seq x y z
N MET A 1 16.64 -7.95 2.68
CA MET A 1 15.58 -8.65 3.42
C MET A 1 14.68 -9.28 2.38
N LEU A 2 14.84 -10.58 2.13
CA LEU A 2 13.98 -11.33 1.22
C LEU A 2 12.75 -11.76 2.02
N VAL A 3 11.58 -11.28 1.61
CA VAL A 3 10.30 -11.69 2.18
C VAL A 3 9.49 -12.28 1.04
N TYR A 4 9.23 -13.59 1.12
CA TYR A 4 8.30 -14.29 0.25
C TYR A 4 6.87 -13.92 0.66
N SER A 5 6.02 -13.58 -0.31
CA SER A 5 4.58 -13.41 -0.10
C SER A 5 3.82 -14.69 -0.43
N TYR A 6 2.57 -14.75 0.05
CA TYR A 6 1.61 -15.81 -0.21
C TYR A 6 0.17 -15.29 -0.35
N SER A 7 -0.06 -14.03 -0.77
CA SER A 7 -1.43 -13.62 -1.09
C SER A 7 -1.80 -13.95 -2.55
N HIS A 8 -3.08 -14.13 -2.85
CA HIS A 8 -3.53 -14.49 -4.20
C HIS A 8 -4.69 -13.61 -4.69
N VAL A 9 -5.11 -12.66 -3.86
CA VAL A 9 -6.24 -11.76 -4.12
C VAL A 9 -5.74 -10.33 -4.07
N MET A 10 -6.05 -9.59 -5.14
CA MET A 10 -5.77 -8.17 -5.24
C MET A 10 -6.89 -7.39 -4.56
N HIS A 11 -6.54 -6.42 -3.73
CA HIS A 11 -7.51 -5.54 -3.10
C HIS A 11 -7.25 -4.09 -3.46
N GLY A 12 -8.30 -3.43 -3.93
CA GLY A 12 -8.32 -1.99 -4.17
C GLY A 12 -9.11 -1.31 -3.07
N PHE A 13 -8.53 -0.32 -2.40
CA PHE A 13 -9.27 0.48 -1.41
C PHE A 13 -8.93 1.96 -1.52
N SER A 14 -9.81 2.81 -1.01
CA SER A 14 -9.65 4.25 -1.11
C SER A 14 -9.66 4.92 0.24
N ALA A 15 -8.58 5.66 0.52
CA ALA A 15 -8.39 6.38 1.77
C ALA A 15 -8.29 7.89 1.52
N ARG A 16 -8.90 8.68 2.42
CA ARG A 16 -8.83 10.15 2.39
C ARG A 16 -7.71 10.67 3.28
N LEU A 17 -6.96 11.66 2.83
CA LEU A 17 -5.97 12.35 3.67
C LEU A 17 -6.65 13.39 4.59
N THR A 18 -6.19 13.49 5.83
CA THR A 18 -6.55 14.58 6.74
C THR A 18 -5.57 15.75 6.58
N LEU A 19 -5.98 16.96 6.93
CA LEU A 19 -5.09 18.13 6.93
C LEU A 19 -3.85 17.91 7.82
N SER A 20 -4.02 17.22 8.95
CA SER A 20 -2.94 16.88 9.88
C SER A 20 -1.92 15.91 9.27
N ALA A 21 -2.36 14.89 8.53
CA ALA A 21 -1.47 13.96 7.85
C ALA A 21 -0.64 14.65 6.75
N ILE A 22 -1.26 15.59 6.03
CA ILE A 22 -0.57 16.39 4.99
C ILE A 22 0.49 17.29 5.62
N SER A 23 0.21 17.90 6.78
CA SER A 23 1.18 18.75 7.48
C SER A 23 2.36 18.00 8.10
N ALA A 24 2.19 16.74 8.47
CA ALA A 24 3.23 15.92 9.09
C ALA A 24 4.28 15.38 8.09
N GLY A 25 3.92 15.29 6.81
CA GLY A 25 4.84 14.87 5.72
C GLY A 25 5.61 16.01 5.04
N ALA A 26 5.32 17.28 5.38
CA ALA A 26 6.00 18.43 4.80
C ALA A 26 7.35 18.68 5.49
N ALA A 27 8.40 18.92 4.71
CA ALA A 27 9.72 19.26 5.23
C ALA A 27 9.66 20.55 6.09
N PRO A 28 10.46 20.65 7.17
CA PRO A 28 10.35 21.72 8.17
C PRO A 28 10.62 23.14 7.66
N ASP A 29 11.08 23.32 6.41
CA ASP A 29 11.37 24.63 5.80
C ASP A 29 10.56 24.92 4.51
N SER A 30 9.60 24.06 4.15
CA SER A 30 8.67 24.42 3.07
C SER A 30 7.54 25.28 3.65
N SER A 31 7.64 26.60 3.48
CA SER A 31 6.54 27.55 3.68
C SER A 31 5.45 27.36 2.62
N PHE A 32 4.94 26.14 2.48
CA PHE A 32 3.85 25.82 1.58
C PHE A 32 2.55 26.06 2.35
N HIS A 33 1.81 27.10 1.98
CA HIS A 33 0.45 27.34 2.47
C HIS A 33 -0.50 26.23 1.97
N ILE A 34 -0.40 25.03 2.54
CA ILE A 34 -1.27 23.85 2.27
C ILE A 34 -2.62 23.98 3.01
N SER A 35 -2.87 25.11 3.69
CA SER A 35 -4.05 25.28 4.55
C SER A 35 -5.37 25.48 3.78
N GLY A 36 -5.32 25.84 2.50
CA GLY A 36 -6.50 26.27 1.73
C GLY A 36 -7.07 25.29 0.70
N VAL A 37 -6.27 24.41 0.08
CA VAL A 37 -6.65 23.75 -1.20
C VAL A 37 -6.71 22.22 -1.14
N ILE A 38 -5.89 21.56 -0.31
CA ILE A 38 -5.84 20.08 -0.27
C ILE A 38 -6.84 19.54 0.76
N ARG A 39 -8.13 19.75 0.49
CA ARG A 39 -9.21 19.04 1.17
C ARG A 39 -9.84 18.13 0.12
N ASP A 40 -10.10 16.88 0.50
CA ASP A 40 -10.82 15.90 -0.33
C ASP A 40 -10.05 15.19 -1.44
N VAL A 41 -8.74 14.96 -1.25
CA VAL A 41 -7.98 14.01 -2.09
C VAL A 41 -8.31 12.57 -1.69
N ILE A 42 -8.50 11.72 -2.70
CA ILE A 42 -8.82 10.30 -2.60
C ILE A 42 -7.67 9.50 -3.21
N ILE A 43 -7.03 8.67 -2.39
CA ILE A 43 -5.94 7.80 -2.82
C ILE A 43 -6.48 6.38 -2.98
N GLY A 44 -6.39 5.84 -4.20
CA GLY A 44 -6.57 4.42 -4.49
C GLY A 44 -5.31 3.63 -4.16
N LEU A 45 -5.45 2.61 -3.32
CA LEU A 45 -4.40 1.75 -2.82
C LEU A 45 -4.63 0.34 -3.34
N PHE A 46 -3.61 -0.24 -3.96
CA PHE A 46 -3.68 -1.51 -4.69
C PHE A 46 -2.72 -2.50 -4.03
N ASP A 47 -3.25 -3.39 -3.19
CA ASP A 47 -2.43 -4.19 -2.27
C ASP A 47 -3.17 -5.45 -1.77
N THR A 48 -2.73 -6.08 -0.67
CA THR A 48 -3.30 -7.32 -0.08
C THR A 48 -4.59 -7.13 0.69
N GLY A 49 -5.07 -5.91 0.84
CA GLY A 49 -6.29 -5.60 1.58
C GLY A 49 -6.05 -4.50 2.61
N ILE A 50 -6.99 -4.40 3.55
CA ILE A 50 -6.88 -3.49 4.67
C ILE A 50 -7.39 -4.14 5.97
N TRP A 51 -6.80 -3.74 7.10
CA TRP A 51 -7.34 -3.99 8.44
C TRP A 51 -8.12 -2.76 8.93
N PRO A 52 -9.45 -2.68 8.70
CA PRO A 52 -10.21 -1.44 8.89
C PRO A 52 -10.33 -1.01 10.36
N GLU A 53 -10.17 -1.94 11.31
CA GLU A 53 -10.22 -1.66 12.74
C GLU A 53 -8.95 -0.97 13.28
N SER A 54 -7.91 -0.79 12.46
CA SER A 54 -6.71 -0.07 12.87
C SER A 54 -7.02 1.40 13.14
N GLU A 55 -6.47 1.95 14.23
CA GLU A 55 -6.57 3.37 14.57
C GLU A 55 -6.08 4.30 13.45
N SER A 56 -5.19 3.81 12.58
CA SER A 56 -4.74 4.54 11.38
C SER A 56 -5.87 4.89 10.41
N PHE A 57 -6.99 4.16 10.46
CA PHE A 57 -8.15 4.37 9.60
C PHE A 57 -9.38 4.93 10.35
N SER A 58 -9.15 5.48 11.55
CA SER A 58 -10.18 6.24 12.28
C SER A 58 -10.61 7.49 11.48
N ASP A 59 -11.91 7.76 11.47
CA ASP A 59 -12.51 8.89 10.76
C ASP A 59 -12.90 10.07 11.67
N SER A 60 -12.38 10.04 12.90
CA SER A 60 -12.54 11.11 13.88
C SER A 60 -12.04 12.44 13.31
N GLY A 61 -12.88 13.48 13.39
CA GLY A 61 -12.57 14.81 12.86
C GLY A 61 -12.64 14.94 11.33
N MET A 62 -13.03 13.90 10.59
CA MET A 62 -13.17 13.99 9.13
C MET A 62 -14.50 14.56 8.68
N SER A 63 -14.47 15.36 7.61
CA SER A 63 -15.65 15.85 6.90
C SER A 63 -16.38 14.71 6.18
N PRO A 64 -17.65 14.90 5.79
CA PRO A 64 -18.39 13.92 4.96
C PRO A 64 -17.63 13.53 3.70
N ILE A 65 -17.95 12.36 3.15
CA ILE A 65 -17.37 11.85 1.90
C ILE A 65 -17.73 12.82 0.76
N PRO A 66 -16.80 13.18 -0.14
CA PRO A 66 -17.06 14.10 -1.24
C PRO A 66 -18.13 13.53 -2.19
N GLY A 67 -19.11 14.35 -2.61
CA GLY A 67 -20.19 13.89 -3.49
C GLY A 67 -19.75 13.42 -4.88
N ARG A 68 -18.49 13.69 -5.27
CA ARG A 68 -17.89 13.17 -6.50
C ARG A 68 -17.45 11.69 -6.41
N TRP A 69 -17.30 11.16 -5.20
CA TRP A 69 -16.89 9.77 -4.97
C TRP A 69 -17.97 8.81 -5.43
N LYS A 70 -17.59 7.80 -6.22
CA LYS A 70 -18.51 6.81 -6.81
C LYS A 70 -18.25 5.37 -6.36
N GLY A 71 -17.15 5.15 -5.64
CA GLY A 71 -16.82 3.82 -5.17
C GLY A 71 -17.73 3.33 -4.06
N THR A 72 -17.64 2.03 -3.79
CA THR A 72 -18.47 1.34 -2.79
C THR A 72 -17.60 0.47 -1.89
N CYS A 73 -18.18 -0.01 -0.80
CA CYS A 73 -17.58 -1.04 0.02
C CYS A 73 -18.32 -2.36 -0.17
N GLU A 74 -17.56 -3.37 -0.56
CA GLU A 74 -18.09 -4.70 -0.82
C GLU A 74 -18.13 -5.52 0.46
N ASN A 75 -19.14 -6.39 0.57
CA ASN A 75 -19.18 -7.39 1.62
C ASN A 75 -18.35 -8.61 1.20
N GLY A 76 -17.69 -9.25 2.17
CA GLY A 76 -16.99 -10.51 1.96
C GLY A 76 -16.73 -11.24 3.27
N THR A 77 -15.91 -12.29 3.21
CA THR A 77 -15.48 -13.04 4.41
C THR A 77 -14.85 -12.10 5.46
N ASP A 78 -15.41 -12.06 6.66
CA ASP A 78 -14.95 -11.21 7.77
C ASP A 78 -14.81 -9.72 7.44
N PHE A 79 -15.48 -9.23 6.39
CA PHE A 79 -15.51 -7.82 6.01
C PHE A 79 -16.94 -7.41 5.65
N SER A 80 -17.52 -6.51 6.42
CA SER A 80 -18.81 -5.89 6.13
C SER A 80 -18.59 -4.52 5.51
N ALA A 81 -19.43 -4.13 4.55
CA ALA A 81 -19.46 -2.78 3.98
C ALA A 81 -19.62 -1.68 5.06
N SER A 82 -20.18 -2.02 6.22
CA SER A 82 -20.29 -1.13 7.38
C SER A 82 -18.95 -0.80 8.06
N LEU A 83 -17.87 -1.50 7.73
CA LEU A 83 -16.52 -1.21 8.22
C LEU A 83 -15.89 -0.01 7.52
N CYS A 84 -16.44 0.42 6.38
CA CYS A 84 -16.08 1.67 5.76
C CYS A 84 -16.67 2.87 6.53
N ASN A 85 -15.95 3.97 6.49
CA ASN A 85 -16.23 5.18 7.27
C ASN A 85 -15.82 6.41 6.45
N LYS A 86 -15.69 7.61 7.05
CA LYS A 86 -15.31 8.82 6.28
C LYS A 86 -13.82 8.87 5.89
N LYS A 87 -13.00 7.96 6.42
CA LYS A 87 -11.58 7.77 6.13
C LYS A 87 -11.37 6.69 5.07
N LEU A 88 -11.82 5.47 5.35
CA LEU A 88 -11.88 4.33 4.42
C LEU A 88 -13.23 4.38 3.68
N ILE A 89 -13.24 4.98 2.50
CA ILE A 89 -14.48 5.31 1.79
C ILE A 89 -14.87 4.29 0.70
N GLY A 90 -13.97 3.36 0.40
CA GLY A 90 -14.14 2.33 -0.63
C GLY A 90 -13.25 1.12 -0.37
N ALA A 91 -13.78 -0.06 -0.63
CA ALA A 91 -13.08 -1.34 -0.43
C ALA A 91 -13.65 -2.39 -1.41
N ARG A 92 -12.81 -2.92 -2.30
CA ARG A 92 -13.16 -3.97 -3.27
C ARG A 92 -12.08 -5.07 -3.36
N ALA A 93 -12.52 -6.28 -3.66
CA ALA A 93 -11.64 -7.43 -3.88
C ALA A 93 -11.70 -7.91 -5.34
N PHE A 94 -10.53 -8.20 -5.91
CA PHE A 94 -10.34 -8.66 -7.28
C PHE A 94 -9.56 -9.98 -7.26
N ASN A 95 -10.25 -11.09 -7.53
CA ASN A 95 -9.69 -12.44 -7.58
C ASN A 95 -10.19 -13.27 -8.76
N LYS A 96 -10.94 -12.65 -9.69
CA LYS A 96 -11.54 -13.38 -10.80
C LYS A 96 -10.46 -13.92 -11.73
N GLY A 97 -9.41 -13.15 -11.96
CA GLY A 97 -8.23 -13.55 -12.72
C GLY A 97 -7.51 -14.71 -12.06
N PHE A 98 -7.23 -14.60 -10.77
CA PHE A 98 -6.60 -15.66 -9.99
C PHE A 98 -7.41 -16.97 -10.02
N LEU A 99 -8.72 -16.90 -9.80
CA LEU A 99 -9.60 -18.07 -9.85
C LEU A 99 -9.65 -18.69 -11.25
N ALA A 100 -9.71 -17.86 -12.30
CA ALA A 100 -9.70 -18.33 -13.69
C ALA A 100 -8.39 -19.02 -14.09
N ALA A 101 -7.26 -18.61 -13.50
CA ALA A 101 -5.96 -19.25 -13.66
C ALA A 101 -5.82 -20.60 -12.91
N GLY A 102 -6.91 -21.10 -12.31
CA GLY A 102 -6.91 -22.34 -11.53
C GLY A 102 -6.48 -22.14 -10.07
N GLY A 103 -6.30 -20.89 -9.64
CA GLY A 103 -6.05 -20.52 -8.26
C GLY A 103 -7.19 -20.94 -7.33
N ARG A 104 -6.86 -21.29 -6.08
CA ARG A 104 -7.83 -21.60 -5.04
C ARG A 104 -7.61 -20.66 -3.87
N ILE A 105 -8.62 -19.87 -3.55
CA ILE A 105 -8.60 -18.99 -2.37
C ILE A 105 -8.50 -19.89 -1.14
N ARG A 106 -7.38 -19.80 -0.41
CA ARG A 106 -7.19 -20.55 0.83
C ARG A 106 -7.88 -19.81 1.97
N HIS A 107 -8.14 -20.51 3.07
CA HIS A 107 -8.78 -19.91 4.25
C HIS A 107 -8.03 -18.67 4.79
N LYS A 108 -6.73 -18.54 4.51
CA LYS A 108 -5.89 -17.40 4.94
C LYS A 108 -5.86 -16.24 3.95
N ASP A 109 -6.44 -16.39 2.76
CA ASP A 109 -6.35 -15.41 1.67
C ASP A 109 -7.71 -14.71 1.46
N PHE A 110 -8.47 -14.48 2.54
CA PHE A 110 -9.89 -14.06 2.59
C PHE A 110 -10.53 -13.65 1.25
N ASN A 111 -11.71 -14.21 0.92
CA ASN A 111 -12.49 -13.74 -0.23
C ASN A 111 -13.21 -12.41 0.11
N SER A 112 -12.43 -11.40 0.47
CA SER A 112 -12.84 -10.07 0.92
C SER A 112 -11.64 -9.16 1.04
N THR A 113 -11.87 -7.86 1.17
CA THR A 113 -10.84 -6.83 1.42
C THR A 113 -10.10 -6.92 2.75
N ARG A 114 -10.33 -7.94 3.58
CA ARG A 114 -9.59 -8.11 4.83
C ARG A 114 -8.16 -8.53 4.54
N ASP A 115 -7.22 -7.77 5.08
CA ASP A 115 -5.80 -8.08 4.99
C ASP A 115 -5.39 -9.13 6.02
N PHE A 116 -4.98 -10.31 5.57
CA PHE A 116 -4.31 -11.32 6.41
C PHE A 116 -2.79 -11.18 6.40
N ASP A 117 -2.23 -10.64 5.32
CA ASP A 117 -0.79 -10.59 5.05
C ASP A 117 -0.10 -9.42 5.77
N GLY A 118 -0.79 -8.28 5.84
CA GLY A 118 -0.36 -7.07 6.50
C GLY A 118 0.34 -6.05 5.60
N HIS A 119 0.64 -6.37 4.33
CA HIS A 119 1.24 -5.41 3.39
C HIS A 119 0.33 -4.26 3.05
N GLY A 120 -0.89 -4.57 2.63
CA GLY A 120 -1.84 -3.55 2.22
C GLY A 120 -2.20 -2.60 3.36
N THR A 121 -2.38 -3.13 4.56
CA THR A 121 -2.59 -2.32 5.78
C THR A 121 -1.45 -1.34 6.02
N ARG A 122 -0.26 -1.60 5.50
CA ARG A 122 0.96 -0.86 5.83
C ARG A 122 1.50 0.03 4.76
N THR A 123 1.44 -0.41 3.51
CA THR A 123 1.52 0.48 2.36
C THR A 123 0.50 1.60 2.54
N SER A 124 -0.75 1.27 2.91
CA SER A 124 -1.77 2.30 3.12
C SER A 124 -1.63 3.10 4.39
N SER A 125 -1.14 2.52 5.49
CA SER A 125 -0.84 3.33 6.66
C SER A 125 0.35 4.28 6.41
N THR A 126 1.27 3.93 5.52
CA THR A 126 2.36 4.82 5.09
C THR A 126 1.85 5.92 4.15
N ALA A 127 1.02 5.56 3.16
CA ALA A 127 0.48 6.51 2.20
C ALA A 127 -0.63 7.41 2.80
N SER A 128 -1.35 6.92 3.82
CA SER A 128 -2.55 7.59 4.33
C SER A 128 -2.88 7.37 5.82
N GLY A 129 -2.05 6.68 6.61
CA GLY A 129 -2.29 6.38 8.03
C GLY A 129 -1.23 6.94 9.00
N ASN A 130 -1.21 6.44 10.23
CA ASN A 130 -0.25 6.80 11.28
C ASN A 130 0.71 5.61 11.56
N HIS A 131 1.90 5.87 12.13
CA HIS A 131 3.09 4.98 12.12
C HIS A 131 2.95 3.54 12.70
N VAL A 132 3.28 2.48 11.93
CA VAL A 132 3.38 1.05 12.35
C VAL A 132 4.31 0.23 11.36
N PRO A 133 5.11 -0.81 11.77
CA PRO A 133 6.19 -1.47 10.94
C PRO A 133 5.77 -2.77 10.16
N ASP A 134 6.57 -3.33 9.17
CA ASP A 134 6.36 -3.96 7.73
C ASP A 134 6.33 -5.52 7.29
N THR A 135 5.55 -5.98 6.24
CA THR A 135 5.45 -7.34 5.49
C THR A 135 4.61 -7.34 4.15
N GLY A 136 4.82 -8.22 3.10
CA GLY A 136 4.47 -8.11 1.62
C GLY A 136 3.59 -9.15 0.81
N ALA A 137 3.10 -8.85 -0.44
CA ALA A 137 2.00 -9.46 -1.31
C ALA A 137 2.31 -10.23 -2.67
N ASP A 138 1.47 -11.20 -3.13
CA ASP A 138 1.45 -11.91 -4.46
C ASP A 138 0.06 -11.73 -5.19
N THR A 139 -0.06 -11.60 -6.54
CA THR A 139 -1.35 -11.27 -7.24
C THR A 139 -1.38 -11.54 -8.78
N ALA A 140 -2.57 -11.81 -9.38
CA ALA A 140 -2.76 -11.97 -10.83
C ALA A 140 -2.88 -10.63 -11.61
N ALA A 141 -2.23 -10.55 -12.77
CA ALA A 141 -2.13 -9.32 -13.57
C ALA A 141 -3.48 -8.75 -14.06
N SER A 142 -4.44 -9.61 -14.41
CA SER A 142 -5.78 -9.17 -14.82
C SER A 142 -6.60 -8.60 -13.66
N ASP A 143 -6.34 -9.06 -12.43
CA ASP A 143 -7.00 -8.50 -11.25
C ASP A 143 -6.45 -7.10 -10.92
N ILE A 144 -5.16 -6.85 -11.17
CA ILE A 144 -4.55 -5.51 -11.08
C ILE A 144 -5.19 -4.56 -12.09
N LEU A 145 -5.28 -4.98 -13.36
CA LEU A 145 -5.90 -4.18 -14.41
C LEU A 145 -7.36 -3.82 -14.07
N ALA A 146 -8.15 -4.82 -13.65
CA ALA A 146 -9.54 -4.62 -13.26
C ALA A 146 -9.67 -3.64 -12.07
N ALA A 147 -8.76 -3.72 -11.10
CA ALA A 147 -8.75 -2.82 -9.97
C ALA A 147 -8.44 -1.38 -10.39
N MET A 148 -7.42 -1.19 -11.24
CA MET A 148 -7.04 0.14 -11.72
C MET A 148 -8.17 0.78 -12.52
N ASP A 149 -8.78 0.04 -13.44
CA ASP A 149 -9.95 0.51 -14.20
C ASP A 149 -11.10 0.91 -13.27
N GLN A 150 -11.36 0.11 -12.24
CA GLN A 150 -12.41 0.42 -11.27
C GLN A 150 -12.08 1.68 -10.45
N ALA A 151 -10.82 1.87 -10.05
CA ALA A 151 -10.40 3.07 -9.33
C ALA A 151 -10.54 4.35 -10.17
N ILE A 152 -10.24 4.28 -11.47
CA ILE A 152 -10.51 5.37 -12.42
C ILE A 152 -12.00 5.73 -12.40
N MET A 153 -12.88 4.73 -12.48
CA MET A 153 -14.33 4.94 -12.47
C MET A 153 -14.86 5.47 -11.13
N ASP A 154 -14.26 5.02 -10.02
CA ASP A 154 -14.63 5.42 -8.67
C ASP A 154 -14.23 6.87 -8.35
N GLY A 155 -13.28 7.44 -9.12
CA GLY A 155 -12.90 8.85 -9.07
C GLY A 155 -11.77 9.16 -8.09
N VAL A 156 -10.76 8.26 -8.01
CA VAL A 156 -9.52 8.51 -7.26
C VAL A 156 -8.70 9.61 -7.92
N ASP A 157 -7.92 10.36 -7.14
CA ASP A 157 -7.01 11.39 -7.67
C ASP A 157 -5.56 10.88 -7.75
N VAL A 158 -5.22 9.91 -6.90
CA VAL A 158 -3.90 9.30 -6.82
C VAL A 158 -4.06 7.78 -6.78
N MET A 159 -3.19 7.06 -7.47
CA MET A 159 -3.02 5.61 -7.35
C MET A 159 -1.66 5.29 -6.77
N SER A 160 -1.64 4.48 -5.71
CA SER A 160 -0.43 3.99 -5.05
C SER A 160 -0.35 2.47 -5.15
N LEU A 161 0.65 1.99 -5.88
CA LEU A 161 0.87 0.57 -6.16
C LEU A 161 2.22 0.11 -5.59
N SER A 162 2.18 -0.70 -4.54
CA SER A 162 3.37 -1.42 -4.06
C SER A 162 3.45 -2.81 -4.67
N ILE A 163 3.26 -2.88 -5.99
CA ILE A 163 3.28 -4.12 -6.77
C ILE A 163 4.00 -3.88 -8.09
N GLY A 164 4.63 -4.94 -8.61
CA GLY A 164 5.21 -4.96 -9.93
C GLY A 164 4.93 -6.31 -10.59
N LEU A 165 4.74 -6.29 -11.90
CA LEU A 165 4.76 -7.46 -12.75
C LEU A 165 6.12 -7.35 -13.45
N GLY A 166 6.96 -8.38 -13.37
CA GLY A 166 8.33 -8.34 -13.91
C GLY A 166 8.42 -7.71 -15.31
N GLN A 167 9.57 -7.13 -15.65
CA GLN A 167 9.74 -6.30 -16.85
C GLN A 167 9.14 -6.92 -18.12
N ALA A 168 8.19 -6.19 -18.72
CA ALA A 168 7.60 -6.47 -20.02
C ALA A 168 7.60 -5.18 -20.87
N PRO A 169 7.49 -5.27 -22.21
CA PRO A 169 7.22 -4.11 -23.05
C PRO A 169 5.94 -3.40 -22.59
N TYR A 170 5.88 -2.07 -22.67
CA TYR A 170 4.77 -1.28 -22.10
C TYR A 170 3.37 -1.66 -22.62
N PHE A 171 3.27 -2.15 -23.87
CA PHE A 171 2.01 -2.58 -24.47
C PHE A 171 1.58 -3.99 -24.05
N ASP A 172 2.41 -4.69 -23.28
CA ASP A 172 2.16 -6.02 -22.71
C ASP A 172 2.28 -6.01 -21.17
N ASP A 173 2.48 -4.82 -20.58
CA ASP A 173 2.50 -4.60 -19.14
C ASP A 173 1.15 -4.01 -18.70
N PRO A 174 0.30 -4.77 -17.98
CA PRO A 174 -1.01 -4.30 -17.54
C PRO A 174 -0.96 -3.08 -16.61
N ILE A 175 0.09 -2.94 -15.79
CA ILE A 175 0.28 -1.76 -14.93
C ILE A 175 0.57 -0.56 -15.82
N ALA A 176 1.45 -0.69 -16.81
CA ALA A 176 1.76 0.39 -17.73
C ALA A 176 0.52 0.85 -18.54
N ILE A 177 -0.25 -0.09 -19.09
CA ILE A 177 -1.47 0.19 -19.88
C ILE A 177 -2.52 0.91 -19.02
N ALA A 178 -2.82 0.37 -17.84
CA ALA A 178 -3.79 0.96 -16.93
C ALA A 178 -3.35 2.34 -16.41
N SER A 179 -2.05 2.49 -16.10
CA SER A 179 -1.49 3.77 -15.66
C SER A 179 -1.60 4.85 -16.73
N LEU A 180 -1.43 4.50 -18.01
CA LEU A 180 -1.62 5.45 -19.11
C LEU A 180 -3.07 5.98 -19.12
N SER A 181 -4.03 5.06 -19.01
CA SER A 181 -5.46 5.40 -18.96
C SER A 181 -5.83 6.28 -17.75
N ALA A 182 -5.16 6.06 -16.61
CA ALA A 182 -5.33 6.86 -15.40
C ALA A 182 -4.77 8.28 -15.58
N VAL A 183 -3.54 8.40 -16.09
CA VAL A 183 -2.87 9.69 -16.29
C VAL A 183 -3.60 10.54 -17.34
N GLU A 184 -4.15 9.93 -18.39
CA GLU A 184 -5.01 10.62 -19.38
C GLU A 184 -6.26 11.25 -18.75
N ARG A 185 -6.69 10.77 -17.58
CA ARG A 185 -7.82 11.29 -16.81
C ARG A 185 -7.39 12.20 -15.66
N GLY A 186 -6.11 12.57 -15.61
CA GLY A 186 -5.54 13.47 -14.60
C GLY A 186 -5.26 12.78 -13.26
N ILE A 187 -5.19 11.45 -13.22
CA ILE A 187 -4.90 10.69 -12.00
C ILE A 187 -3.39 10.48 -11.90
N PHE A 188 -2.80 10.85 -10.77
CA PHE A 188 -1.37 10.64 -10.54
C PHE A 188 -1.10 9.18 -10.13
N VAL A 189 -0.10 8.54 -10.75
CA VAL A 189 0.24 7.14 -10.48
C VAL A 189 1.67 7.01 -9.94
N THR A 190 1.80 6.36 -8.78
CA THR A 190 3.09 6.01 -8.17
C THR A 190 3.20 4.52 -7.96
N CYS A 191 4.35 3.96 -8.34
CA CYS A 191 4.65 2.54 -8.21
C CYS A 191 6.04 2.31 -7.59
N ALA A 192 6.22 1.21 -6.86
CA ALA A 192 7.54 0.79 -6.38
C ALA A 192 8.45 0.35 -7.54
N ALA A 193 9.76 0.60 -7.43
CA ALA A 193 10.76 0.19 -8.43
C ALA A 193 11.10 -1.30 -8.44
N GLY A 194 10.56 -2.08 -7.50
CA GLY A 194 10.93 -3.48 -7.27
C GLY A 194 12.08 -3.66 -6.28
N ASN A 195 12.25 -4.88 -5.78
CA ASN A 195 13.21 -5.24 -4.71
C ASN A 195 14.42 -6.03 -5.19
N TYR A 196 14.66 -6.04 -6.50
CA TYR A 196 15.77 -6.74 -7.12
C TYR A 196 17.03 -5.85 -7.08
N ALA A 197 18.15 -6.43 -6.61
CA ALA A 197 19.37 -5.69 -6.31
C ALA A 197 20.42 -5.70 -7.44
N PHE A 198 20.01 -6.01 -8.68
CA PHE A 198 20.93 -6.08 -9.82
C PHE A 198 20.71 -4.89 -10.77
N PRO A 199 21.71 -4.52 -11.59
CA PRO A 199 21.48 -3.54 -12.65
C PRO A 199 20.33 -3.96 -13.56
N SER A 200 19.56 -2.98 -14.04
CA SER A 200 18.46 -3.17 -14.99
C SER A 200 17.29 -4.02 -14.48
N THR A 201 17.09 -4.13 -13.17
CA THR A 201 15.94 -4.87 -12.59
C THR A 201 14.79 -3.98 -12.12
N THR A 202 14.77 -2.72 -12.53
CA THR A 202 13.67 -1.79 -12.20
C THR A 202 12.37 -2.23 -12.87
N GLU A 203 11.32 -2.35 -12.08
CA GLU A 203 9.96 -2.55 -12.55
C GLU A 203 9.22 -1.21 -12.67
N ASN A 204 8.03 -1.22 -13.29
CA ASN A 204 7.15 -0.04 -13.38
C ASN A 204 7.82 1.20 -14.00
N GLY A 205 8.76 1.01 -14.93
CA GLY A 205 9.56 2.07 -15.54
C GLY A 205 8.90 2.78 -16.73
N ALA A 206 7.56 2.80 -16.80
CA ALA A 206 6.86 3.51 -17.86
C ALA A 206 6.98 5.04 -17.63
N PRO A 207 7.18 5.88 -18.66
CA PRO A 207 7.45 7.31 -18.48
C PRO A 207 6.34 8.11 -17.78
N TRP A 208 5.10 7.60 -17.78
CA TRP A 208 3.95 8.22 -17.12
C TRP A 208 3.73 7.73 -15.69
N ILE A 209 4.57 6.82 -15.18
CA ILE A 209 4.54 6.32 -13.81
C ILE A 209 5.64 7.01 -13.01
N THR A 210 5.33 7.46 -11.80
CA THR A 210 6.36 7.85 -10.84
C THR A 210 6.91 6.59 -10.17
N THR A 211 8.07 6.12 -10.63
CA THR A 211 8.74 4.93 -10.10
C THR A 211 9.59 5.29 -8.88
N VAL A 212 9.33 4.67 -7.73
CA VAL A 212 9.94 5.04 -6.44
C VAL A 212 10.92 3.96 -5.97
N GLY A 213 12.18 4.35 -5.77
CA GLY A 213 13.20 3.52 -5.13
C GLY A 213 13.19 3.67 -3.61
N ALA A 214 13.73 2.67 -2.90
CA ALA A 214 13.86 2.70 -1.45
C ALA A 214 15.25 3.19 -1.01
N SER A 215 15.30 4.03 0.03
CA SER A 215 16.53 4.47 0.67
C SER A 215 16.45 4.32 2.19
N THR A 216 17.60 4.35 2.87
CA THR A 216 17.66 4.37 4.33
C THR A 216 17.38 5.77 4.88
N ILE A 217 16.91 5.82 6.14
CA ILE A 217 16.85 7.03 6.95
C ILE A 217 17.92 7.00 8.05
N ASP A 218 18.05 8.07 8.84
CA ASP A 218 19.04 8.21 9.92
C ASP A 218 18.79 7.30 11.15
N ARG A 219 17.57 6.79 11.32
CA ARG A 219 17.22 5.85 12.39
C ARG A 219 17.75 4.43 12.13
N SER A 220 18.48 3.90 13.10
CA SER A 220 18.94 2.50 13.12
C SER A 220 18.45 1.72 14.35
N PHE A 221 18.13 0.44 14.18
CA PHE A 221 17.80 -0.46 15.30
C PHE A 221 19.03 -1.28 15.67
N VAL A 222 19.55 -1.08 16.89
CA VAL A 222 20.85 -1.63 17.32
C VAL A 222 20.67 -2.66 18.44
N GLY A 223 21.30 -3.82 18.27
CA GLY A 223 21.48 -4.83 19.31
C GLY A 223 22.95 -4.92 19.71
N LYS A 224 23.24 -4.92 21.02
CA LYS A 224 24.59 -5.07 21.57
C LYS A 224 24.86 -6.52 21.92
N LEU A 225 25.87 -7.12 21.30
CA LEU A 225 26.37 -8.45 21.63
C LEU A 225 27.62 -8.31 22.49
N LYS A 226 27.57 -8.83 23.73
CA LYS A 226 28.71 -8.90 24.64
C LYS A 226 29.14 -10.35 24.80
N LEU A 227 30.38 -10.66 24.43
CA LEU A 227 30.96 -11.99 24.54
C LEU A 227 31.55 -12.21 25.94
N GLY A 228 31.68 -13.49 26.35
CA GLY A 228 32.21 -13.86 27.67
C GLY A 228 33.66 -13.43 27.95
N ASN A 229 34.44 -13.12 26.90
CA ASN A 229 35.78 -12.54 27.02
C ASN A 229 35.79 -11.01 27.23
N GLY A 230 34.62 -10.40 27.41
CA GLY A 230 34.46 -8.95 27.60
C GLY A 230 34.40 -8.13 26.32
N PHE A 231 34.63 -8.74 25.15
CA PHE A 231 34.51 -8.08 23.86
C PHE A 231 33.03 -7.74 23.55
N SER A 232 32.78 -6.56 22.99
CA SER A 232 31.43 -6.09 22.68
C SER A 232 31.33 -5.63 21.22
N LEU A 233 30.22 -5.99 20.56
CA LEU A 233 29.90 -5.65 19.18
C LEU A 233 28.50 -5.05 19.11
N GLU A 234 28.32 -4.08 18.22
CA GLU A 234 27.01 -3.54 17.86
C GLU A 234 26.58 -4.12 16.51
N GLY A 235 25.38 -4.69 16.46
CA GLY A 235 24.76 -5.20 15.24
C GLY A 235 23.33 -4.69 15.11
N THR A 236 22.63 -5.14 14.08
CA THR A 236 21.22 -4.81 13.88
C THR A 236 20.33 -5.84 14.58
N SER A 237 19.33 -5.38 15.34
CA SER A 237 18.32 -6.26 15.95
C SER A 237 16.95 -5.60 15.94
N TYR A 238 15.94 -6.40 15.61
CA TYR A 238 14.53 -6.01 15.64
C TYR A 238 13.75 -6.81 16.70
N PHE A 239 14.47 -7.44 17.64
CA PHE A 239 13.85 -8.26 18.67
C PHE A 239 12.92 -7.40 19.55
N PRO A 240 11.62 -7.74 19.66
CA PRO A 240 10.62 -6.83 20.19
C PRO A 240 10.58 -6.78 21.72
N GLN A 241 11.48 -7.49 22.41
CA GLN A 241 11.52 -7.55 23.87
C GLN A 241 12.91 -7.19 24.38
N SER A 242 12.97 -6.62 25.59
CA SER A 242 14.24 -6.43 26.28
C SER A 242 14.58 -7.70 27.05
N VAL A 243 15.34 -8.61 26.42
CA VAL A 243 15.78 -9.86 27.05
C VAL A 243 17.30 -9.92 27.03
N LEU A 244 17.88 -10.23 28.19
CA LEU A 244 19.27 -10.65 28.31
C LEU A 244 19.33 -12.15 28.04
N VAL A 245 19.92 -12.52 26.91
CA VAL A 245 20.23 -13.93 26.61
C VAL A 245 21.61 -14.18 27.22
N SER A 246 21.64 -14.84 28.37
CA SER A 246 22.85 -15.38 28.99
C SER A 246 22.81 -16.90 28.92
N ASP A 247 23.96 -17.52 28.62
CA ASP A 247 24.14 -18.98 28.69
C ASP A 247 23.99 -19.51 30.13
#